data_AF-A0A167DVN2-F1
#
_entry.id   AF-A0A167DVN2-F1
#
_cell.length_a   1.000
_cell.length_b   1.000
_cell.length_c   1.000
_cell.angle_alpha   90.00
_cell.angle_beta   90.00
_cell.angle_gamma   90.00
#
_symmetry.space_group_name_H-M   'P 1'
#
loop_
_entity.id
_entity.type
_entity.pdbx_description
1 polymer ?
#
loop_
_entity_poly.entity_id
_entity_poly.type
_entity_poly.pdbx_seq_one_letter_code
_entity_poly.pdbx_strand_id
1 'polypeptide(L)'
;MSYFATSTIDVTPVAAASQDYHAQQYLRKSLSNLLVPNNICNKTVYRVDLVHRRRSGRGISASYSLSATDHSIQYIAPKKAGDEGDAEEDTKLLQGLTTFNLTTSDRQKEARDKVELPFLQAQEVGEGGARGGAVIYEFEKDDDYDEEDPYEDPF
;
A
#
# COMPACT_ATOMS: atom_id res chain seq x y z
N MET A 1 -10.86 17.59 5.84
CA MET A 1 -12.32 17.42 5.71
C MET A 1 -12.77 15.98 5.41
N SER A 2 -11.88 15.00 5.18
CA SER A 2 -12.30 13.63 4.80
C SER A 2 -12.87 12.77 5.95
N TYR A 3 -12.65 13.14 7.22
CA TYR A 3 -13.00 12.29 8.36
C TYR A 3 -14.51 12.02 8.51
N PHE A 4 -15.37 12.98 8.15
CA PHE A 4 -16.83 12.83 8.27
C PHE A 4 -17.51 12.44 6.95
N ALA A 5 -16.78 12.43 5.83
CA ALA A 5 -17.35 12.13 4.53
C ALA A 5 -17.60 10.63 4.37
N THR A 6 -18.77 10.27 3.85
CA THR A 6 -19.09 8.89 3.42
C THR A 6 -18.40 8.53 2.11
N SER A 7 -18.29 9.50 1.21
CA SER A 7 -17.56 9.37 -0.05
C SER A 7 -16.68 10.60 -0.25
N THR A 8 -15.42 10.39 -0.62
CA THR A 8 -14.48 11.44 -1.03
C THR A 8 -14.11 11.21 -2.49
N ILE A 9 -14.10 12.29 -3.26
CA ILE A 9 -13.77 12.30 -4.68
C ILE A 9 -12.63 13.30 -4.84
N ASP A 10 -11.42 12.78 -5.06
CA ASP A 10 -10.23 13.59 -5.28
C ASP A 10 -9.96 13.68 -6.78
N VAL A 11 -9.99 14.90 -7.31
CA VAL A 11 -9.80 15.18 -8.74
C VAL A 11 -8.38 15.67 -8.98
N THR A 12 -7.65 14.97 -9.84
CA THR A 12 -6.27 15.33 -10.20
C THR A 12 -6.10 15.40 -11.72
N PRO A 13 -5.29 16.34 -12.23
CA PRO A 13 -4.96 16.35 -13.65
C PRO A 13 -4.11 15.10 -13.98
N VAL A 14 -4.33 14.51 -15.16
CA VAL A 14 -3.65 13.24 -15.55
C VAL A 14 -2.12 13.34 -15.44
N ALA A 15 -1.53 14.50 -15.74
CA ALA A 15 -0.09 14.69 -15.63
C ALA A 15 0.42 14.76 -14.18
N ALA A 16 -0.41 15.16 -13.21
CA ALA A 16 -0.07 15.08 -11.79
C ALA A 16 -0.23 13.67 -11.23
N ALA A 17 -0.98 12.82 -11.94
CA ALA A 17 -1.21 11.44 -11.59
C ALA A 17 -0.16 10.47 -12.16
N SER A 18 0.84 10.99 -12.88
CA SER A 18 1.97 10.19 -13.38
C SER A 18 2.84 9.71 -12.21
N GLN A 19 3.50 8.57 -12.36
CA GLN A 19 4.45 8.05 -11.36
C GLN A 19 5.73 8.91 -11.25
N ASP A 20 5.89 9.89 -12.15
CA ASP A 20 7.07 10.76 -12.20
C ASP A 20 7.01 11.81 -11.08
N TYR A 21 7.78 11.56 -10.03
CA TYR A 21 7.92 12.44 -8.88
C TYR A 21 8.41 13.84 -9.25
N HIS A 22 9.33 13.98 -10.23
CA HIS A 22 9.88 15.27 -10.61
C HIS A 22 8.84 16.14 -11.32
N ALA A 23 8.04 15.54 -12.20
CA ALA A 23 6.93 16.23 -12.87
C ALA A 23 5.89 16.74 -11.87
N GLN A 24 5.52 15.92 -10.88
CA GLN A 24 4.59 16.34 -9.81
C GLN A 24 5.12 17.53 -9.00
N GLN A 25 6.39 17.48 -8.62
CA GLN A 25 7.00 18.56 -7.83
C GLN A 25 7.12 19.86 -8.62
N TYR A 26 7.48 19.78 -9.90
CA TYR A 26 7.51 20.93 -10.79
C TYR A 26 6.12 21.59 -10.90
N LEU A 27 5.07 20.79 -11.10
CA LEU A 27 3.71 21.29 -11.17
C LEU A 27 3.30 21.97 -9.85
N ARG A 28 3.55 21.33 -8.71
CA ARG A 28 3.23 21.87 -7.39
C ARG A 28 3.93 23.21 -7.12
N LYS A 29 5.22 23.31 -7.46
CA LYS A 29 6.01 24.54 -7.34
C LYS A 29 5.54 25.64 -8.30
N SER A 30 5.15 25.27 -9.52
CA SER A 30 4.62 26.23 -10.49
C SER A 30 3.30 26.81 -9.98
N LEU A 31 2.39 25.95 -9.51
CA LEU A 31 1.10 26.37 -8.95
C LEU A 31 1.24 27.21 -7.67
N SER A 32 2.21 26.92 -6.79
CA SER A 32 2.46 27.76 -5.61
C SER A 32 2.90 29.18 -5.98
N ASN A 33 3.57 29.33 -7.12
CA ASN A 33 3.97 30.61 -7.68
C ASN A 33 2.89 31.23 -8.58
N LEU A 34 1.67 30.67 -8.59
CA LEU A 34 0.56 31.08 -9.47
C LEU A 34 0.88 30.96 -10.96
N LEU A 35 1.90 30.17 -11.32
CA LEU A 35 2.22 29.82 -12.70
C LEU A 35 1.44 28.56 -13.07
N VAL A 36 0.32 28.74 -13.77
CA VAL A 36 -0.48 27.61 -14.27
C VAL A 36 0.13 27.14 -15.58
N PRO A 37 0.76 25.95 -15.63
CA PRO A 37 1.38 25.48 -16.86
C PRO A 37 0.32 25.14 -17.90
N ASN A 38 0.55 25.62 -19.12
CA ASN A 38 -0.32 25.35 -20.26
C ASN A 38 -0.39 23.85 -20.54
N ASN A 39 -1.57 23.38 -20.94
CA ASN A 39 -1.77 22.01 -21.43
C ASN A 39 -1.41 20.91 -20.40
N ILE A 40 -1.53 21.22 -19.10
CA ILE A 40 -1.42 20.26 -17.98
C ILE A 40 -2.69 20.34 -17.12
N CYS A 41 -3.04 21.54 -16.67
CA CYS A 41 -4.25 21.79 -15.89
C CYS A 41 -5.50 21.85 -16.77
N ASN A 42 -6.67 21.54 -16.19
CA ASN A 42 -7.99 21.72 -16.81
C ASN A 42 -8.18 21.03 -18.17
N LYS A 43 -7.53 19.88 -18.38
CA LYS A 43 -7.82 19.02 -19.53
C LYS A 43 -9.22 18.43 -19.43
N THR A 44 -9.80 18.12 -20.58
CA THR A 44 -11.08 17.39 -20.65
C THR A 44 -10.95 15.98 -20.08
N VAL A 45 -9.74 15.40 -20.11
CA VAL A 45 -9.42 14.13 -19.47
C VAL A 45 -8.71 14.39 -18.15
N TYR A 46 -9.22 13.82 -17.07
CA TYR A 46 -8.69 13.96 -15.71
C TYR A 46 -8.83 12.66 -14.92
N ARG A 47 -8.03 12.52 -13.86
CA ARG A 47 -8.08 11.36 -12.97
C ARG A 47 -8.97 11.68 -11.77
N VAL A 48 -9.69 10.67 -11.32
CA VAL A 48 -10.49 10.71 -10.09
C VAL A 48 -10.10 9.54 -9.21
N ASP A 49 -9.73 9.84 -7.97
CA ASP A 49 -9.56 8.86 -6.91
C ASP A 49 -10.80 8.91 -6.00
N LEU A 50 -11.55 7.81 -5.98
CA LEU A 50 -12.78 7.66 -5.20
C LEU A 50 -12.50 6.82 -3.97
N VAL A 51 -12.86 7.35 -2.80
CA VAL A 51 -12.88 6.60 -1.53
C VAL A 51 -14.29 6.60 -0.99
N HIS A 52 -14.90 5.42 -0.90
CA HIS A 52 -16.24 5.23 -0.32
C HIS A 52 -16.17 4.39 0.96
N ARG A 53 -16.72 4.91 2.06
CA ARG A 53 -16.87 4.20 3.33
C ARG A 53 -18.21 3.49 3.37
N ARG A 54 -18.16 2.16 3.46
CA ARG A 54 -19.35 1.33 3.61
C ARG A 54 -19.99 1.54 4.98
N ARG A 55 -21.24 1.10 5.13
CA ARG A 55 -21.93 1.05 6.44
C ARG A 55 -21.16 0.28 7.51
N SER A 56 -20.30 -0.67 7.12
CA SER A 56 -19.42 -1.42 8.03
C SER A 56 -18.18 -0.64 8.49
N GLY A 57 -17.98 0.61 8.06
CA GLY A 57 -16.79 1.42 8.32
C GLY A 57 -15.60 1.17 7.38
N ARG A 58 -15.57 0.03 6.67
CA ARG A 58 -14.50 -0.30 5.72
C ARG A 58 -14.55 0.60 4.49
N GLY A 59 -13.40 1.21 4.16
CA GLY A 59 -13.21 1.98 2.94
C GLY A 59 -12.99 1.09 1.71
N ILE A 60 -13.56 1.48 0.58
CA ILE A 60 -13.26 0.98 -0.76
C ILE A 60 -12.63 2.15 -1.52
N SER A 61 -11.43 1.95 -2.05
CA SER A 61 -10.72 2.92 -2.88
C SER A 61 -10.64 2.43 -4.32
N ALA A 62 -10.88 3.31 -5.29
CA ALA A 62 -10.75 3.02 -6.71
C ALA A 62 -10.29 4.27 -7.47
N SER A 63 -9.47 4.06 -8.50
CA SER A 63 -8.98 5.12 -9.37
C SER A 63 -9.61 5.01 -10.75
N TYR A 64 -9.97 6.16 -11.33
CA TYR A 64 -10.64 6.25 -12.64
C TYR A 64 -10.01 7.34 -13.50
N SER A 65 -10.00 7.12 -14.81
CA SER A 65 -9.78 8.16 -15.83
C SER A 65 -11.12 8.56 -16.40
N LEU A 66 -11.47 9.84 -16.31
CA LEU A 66 -12.73 10.38 -16.83
C LEU A 66 -12.43 11.35 -17.96
N SER A 67 -13.27 11.31 -19.00
CA SER A 67 -13.28 12.29 -20.06
C SER A 67 -14.59 13.07 -20.06
N ALA A 68 -14.48 14.40 -19.98
CA ALA A 68 -15.61 15.32 -19.90
C ALA A 68 -16.41 15.42 -21.21
N THR A 69 -15.80 15.05 -22.35
CA THR A 69 -16.39 15.24 -23.68
C THR A 69 -17.33 14.11 -24.07
N ASP A 70 -16.94 12.87 -23.80
CA ASP A 70 -17.65 11.64 -24.15
C ASP A 70 -18.33 10.99 -22.93
N HIS A 71 -18.14 11.57 -21.74
CA HIS A 71 -18.60 11.03 -20.46
C HIS A 71 -18.14 9.58 -20.24
N SER A 72 -16.99 9.19 -20.80
CA SER A 72 -16.43 7.87 -20.61
C SER A 72 -15.69 7.77 -19.27
N ILE A 73 -15.88 6.65 -18.58
CA ILE A 73 -15.25 6.35 -17.29
C ILE A 73 -14.45 5.07 -17.45
N GLN A 74 -13.14 5.14 -17.27
CA GLN A 74 -12.23 4.00 -17.37
C GLN A 74 -11.64 3.69 -15.99
N TYR A 75 -11.75 2.43 -15.56
CA TYR A 75 -11.15 1.98 -14.30
C TYR A 75 -9.64 1.79 -14.46
N ILE A 76 -8.87 2.38 -13.55
CA ILE A 76 -7.42 2.23 -13.48
C ILE A 76 -7.13 1.17 -12.42
N ALA A 77 -6.72 -0.02 -12.87
CA ALA A 77 -6.33 -1.08 -11.96
C ALA A 77 -5.13 -0.63 -11.12
N PRO A 78 -5.17 -0.79 -9.78
CA PRO A 78 -4.01 -0.53 -8.96
C PRO A 78 -2.91 -1.50 -9.37
N LYS A 79 -1.74 -0.98 -9.75
CA LYS A 79 -0.55 -1.81 -9.92
C LYS A 79 -0.29 -2.52 -8.60
N LYS A 80 -0.40 -3.86 -8.58
CA LYS A 80 0.09 -4.63 -7.44
C LYS A 80 1.59 -4.41 -7.37
N ALA A 81 2.11 -4.19 -6.16
CA ALA A 81 3.55 -3.99 -5.90
C ALA A 81 4.40 -5.27 -6.12
N GLY A 82 4.08 -6.07 -7.14
CA GLY A 82 4.76 -7.31 -7.50
C GLY A 82 4.34 -7.87 -8.86
N ASP A 83 3.71 -7.06 -9.72
CA ASP A 83 3.32 -7.43 -11.09
C ASP A 83 4.08 -6.60 -12.13
N GLU A 84 5.36 -6.35 -11.85
CA GLU A 84 6.32 -5.90 -12.85
C GLU A 84 7.27 -7.08 -13.09
N GLY A 85 7.24 -7.60 -14.31
CA GLY A 85 8.24 -8.53 -14.86
C GLY A 85 9.64 -7.88 -15.00
N ASP A 86 9.98 -6.99 -14.07
CA ASP A 86 11.14 -6.11 -14.07
C ASP A 86 12.10 -6.44 -12.91
N ALA A 87 11.75 -7.42 -12.08
CA ALA A 87 12.66 -7.96 -11.06
C ALA A 87 13.98 -8.48 -11.67
N GLU A 88 13.98 -8.87 -12.95
CA GLU A 88 15.20 -9.27 -13.66
C GLU A 88 16.04 -8.09 -14.20
N GLU A 89 15.43 -6.94 -14.51
CA GLU A 89 16.17 -5.74 -14.92
C GLU A 89 16.74 -5.02 -13.69
N ASP A 90 15.97 -4.87 -12.62
CA ASP A 90 16.41 -4.25 -11.37
C ASP A 90 17.57 -5.05 -10.73
N THR A 91 17.52 -6.39 -10.76
CA THR A 91 18.62 -7.21 -10.22
C THR A 91 19.91 -7.09 -11.02
N LYS A 92 19.83 -6.86 -12.34
CA LYS A 92 21.00 -6.59 -13.19
C LYS A 92 21.53 -5.18 -12.98
N LEU A 93 20.66 -4.19 -12.79
CA LEU A 93 21.02 -2.79 -12.48
C LEU A 93 21.75 -2.67 -11.14
N LEU A 94 21.34 -3.47 -10.15
CA LEU A 94 21.97 -3.52 -8.82
C LEU A 94 23.31 -4.30 -8.82
N GLN A 95 23.60 -5.08 -9.86
CA GLN A 95 24.81 -5.90 -9.97
C GLN A 95 26.04 -5.00 -10.17
N GLY A 96 26.78 -4.74 -9.08
CA GLY A 96 28.00 -3.93 -9.08
C GLY A 96 27.88 -2.58 -8.35
N LEU A 97 26.67 -2.18 -7.94
CA LEU A 97 26.44 -1.00 -7.09
C LEU A 97 26.49 -1.33 -5.59
N THR A 98 26.45 -2.61 -5.23
CA THR A 98 26.45 -3.08 -3.84
C THR A 98 27.68 -3.94 -3.55
N THR A 99 28.22 -3.85 -2.33
CA THR A 99 29.34 -4.69 -1.86
C THR A 99 28.89 -6.07 -1.40
N PHE A 100 27.58 -6.27 -1.20
CA PHE A 100 26.97 -7.55 -0.84
C PHE A 100 26.15 -8.09 -2.02
N ASN A 101 26.14 -9.42 -2.19
CA ASN A 101 25.33 -10.06 -3.21
C ASN A 101 23.87 -10.15 -2.74
N LEU A 102 23.00 -9.35 -3.36
CA LEU A 102 21.57 -9.30 -3.07
C LEU A 102 20.76 -10.36 -3.85
N THR A 103 21.42 -11.16 -4.69
CA THR A 103 20.77 -12.23 -5.47
C THR A 103 20.98 -13.59 -4.81
N THR A 104 19.97 -14.47 -4.91
CA THR A 104 20.09 -15.87 -4.50
C THR A 104 20.83 -16.65 -5.58
N SER A 105 21.86 -17.41 -5.21
CA SER A 105 22.49 -18.37 -6.12
C SER A 105 21.55 -19.51 -6.47
N ASP A 106 21.78 -20.17 -7.61
CA ASP A 106 20.94 -21.29 -8.07
C ASP A 106 20.84 -22.41 -7.03
N ARG A 107 21.94 -22.68 -6.32
CA ARG A 107 21.98 -23.63 -5.21
C ARG A 107 21.06 -23.25 -4.04
N GLN A 108 20.93 -21.95 -3.75
CA GLN A 108 20.04 -21.46 -2.68
C GLN A 108 18.57 -21.51 -3.12
N LYS A 109 18.29 -21.22 -4.39
CA LYS A 109 16.94 -21.39 -4.95
C LYS A 109 16.49 -22.84 -4.89
N GLU A 110 17.35 -23.76 -5.35
CA GLU A 110 17.06 -25.20 -5.27
C GLU A 110 16.86 -25.68 -3.84
N ALA A 111 17.66 -25.18 -2.88
CA ALA A 111 17.50 -25.53 -1.48
C ALA A 111 16.16 -25.04 -0.94
N ARG A 112 15.74 -23.81 -1.26
CA ARG A 112 14.42 -23.28 -0.88
C ARG A 112 13.29 -24.13 -1.43
N ASP A 113 13.36 -24.52 -2.70
CA ASP A 113 12.28 -25.27 -3.36
C ASP A 113 12.19 -26.73 -2.87
N LYS A 114 13.27 -27.27 -2.29
CA LYS A 114 13.32 -28.59 -1.64
C LYS A 114 12.96 -28.55 -0.15
N VAL A 115 12.70 -27.38 0.43
CA VAL A 115 12.28 -27.25 1.83
C VAL A 115 10.79 -27.49 1.92
N GLU A 116 10.42 -28.69 2.39
CA GLU A 116 9.05 -29.01 2.77
C GLU A 116 8.77 -28.46 4.17
N LEU A 117 7.98 -27.39 4.25
CA LEU A 117 7.49 -26.90 5.54
C LEU A 117 6.29 -27.74 5.98
N PRO A 118 6.24 -28.23 7.23
CA PRO A 118 5.06 -28.92 7.73
C PRO A 118 3.85 -27.99 7.68
N PHE A 119 2.76 -28.49 7.10
CA PHE A 119 1.48 -27.79 7.07
C PHE A 119 0.88 -27.75 8.48
N LEU A 120 0.85 -26.57 9.09
CA LEU A 120 0.17 -26.33 10.36
C LEU A 120 -1.23 -25.76 10.09
N GLN A 121 -2.27 -26.56 10.34
CA GLN A 121 -3.66 -26.15 10.18
C GLN A 121 -4.11 -25.28 11.36
N ALA A 122 -3.56 -24.07 11.47
CA ALA A 122 -3.83 -23.12 12.57
C ALA A 122 -5.27 -22.59 12.65
N GLN A 123 -6.17 -23.06 11.78
CA GLN A 123 -7.51 -22.52 11.57
C GLN A 123 -8.64 -23.49 11.86
N GLU A 124 -8.36 -24.79 12.06
CA GLU A 124 -9.37 -25.81 12.37
C GLU A 124 -9.11 -26.42 13.75
N VAL A 125 -9.37 -25.65 14.82
CA VAL A 125 -9.50 -26.21 16.17
C VAL A 125 -10.79 -25.69 16.79
N GLY A 126 -11.68 -26.63 17.13
CA GLY A 126 -13.03 -26.43 17.65
C GLY A 126 -13.08 -25.95 19.09
N GLU A 127 -14.30 -25.55 19.50
CA GLU A 127 -14.90 -25.25 20.82
C GLU A 127 -14.07 -24.71 22.02
N GLY A 128 -12.75 -24.53 21.92
CA GLY A 128 -11.86 -24.11 23.02
C GLY A 128 -10.86 -22.99 22.70
N GLY A 129 -11.04 -22.25 21.59
CA GLY A 129 -10.24 -21.05 21.24
C GLY A 129 -8.88 -21.42 20.61
N ALA A 130 -8.59 -21.11 19.35
CA ALA A 130 -8.82 -19.84 18.66
C ALA A 130 -9.18 -20.06 17.19
N ARG A 131 -10.15 -19.29 16.70
CA ARG A 131 -10.41 -19.16 15.26
C ARG A 131 -9.37 -18.22 14.66
N GLY A 132 -8.53 -18.70 13.76
CA GLY A 132 -7.79 -17.82 12.85
C GLY A 132 -6.41 -17.35 13.33
N GLY A 133 -5.58 -18.23 13.91
CA GLY A 133 -4.21 -17.86 14.30
C GLY A 133 -4.11 -16.77 15.36
N ALA A 134 -5.22 -16.46 16.04
CA ALA A 134 -5.24 -15.56 17.18
C ALA A 134 -4.57 -16.26 18.36
N VAL A 135 -3.49 -15.68 18.88
CA VAL A 135 -2.89 -16.10 20.16
C VAL A 135 -3.75 -15.46 21.25
N ILE A 136 -4.54 -16.28 21.95
CA ILE A 136 -5.33 -15.83 23.09
C ILE A 136 -4.45 -15.99 24.32
N TYR A 137 -4.18 -14.87 24.98
CA TYR A 137 -3.56 -14.85 26.29
C TYR A 137 -4.64 -15.12 27.34
N GLU A 138 -4.45 -16.15 28.16
CA GLU A 138 -5.29 -16.44 29.32
C GLU A 138 -4.52 -15.98 30.57
N PHE A 139 -5.12 -15.04 31.32
CA PHE A 139 -4.50 -14.52 32.53
C PHE A 139 -4.36 -15.65 33.56
N GLU A 140 -3.13 -16.02 33.90
CA GLU A 140 -2.88 -16.91 35.02
C GLU A 140 -3.09 -16.16 36.34
N LYS A 141 -3.61 -16.85 37.35
CA LYS A 141 -3.88 -16.24 38.67
C LYS A 141 -2.60 -15.82 39.42
N ASP A 142 -1.46 -16.35 38.99
CA ASP A 142 -0.13 -16.05 39.50
C ASP A 142 0.63 -15.07 38.58
N ASP A 143 -0.03 -14.48 37.57
CA ASP A 143 0.53 -13.41 36.75
C ASP A 143 0.69 -12.15 37.60
N ASP A 144 1.94 -11.79 37.87
CA ASP A 144 2.38 -10.72 38.77
C ASP A 144 2.30 -9.34 38.10
N TYR A 145 1.24 -9.10 37.32
CA TYR A 145 0.84 -7.75 36.90
C TYR A 145 0.46 -6.95 38.15
N ASP A 146 1.46 -6.50 38.88
CA ASP A 146 1.33 -5.50 39.91
C ASP A 146 1.01 -4.16 39.24
N GLU A 147 0.03 -3.44 39.79
CA GLU A 147 -0.37 -2.11 39.28
C GLU A 147 0.69 -1.03 39.57
N GLU A 148 1.92 -1.43 39.91
CA GLU A 148 3.00 -0.56 40.35
C GLU A 148 4.28 -0.86 39.54
N ASP A 149 4.20 -0.75 38.20
CA ASP A 149 5.40 -0.64 37.36
C ASP A 149 6.16 0.63 37.77
N PRO A 150 7.31 0.52 38.47
CA PRO A 150 8.01 1.68 39.03
C PRO A 150 8.76 2.49 37.95
N TYR A 151 8.69 2.07 36.68
CA TYR A 151 9.36 2.73 35.56
C TYR A 151 8.40 3.61 34.74
N GLU A 152 7.45 4.29 35.39
CA GLU A 152 7.01 5.61 34.90
C GLU A 152 8.24 6.51 34.92
N ASP A 153 8.94 6.57 33.78
CA ASP A 153 10.13 7.39 33.56
C ASP A 153 9.82 8.84 33.94
N PRO A 154 10.35 9.36 35.08
CA PRO A 154 10.23 10.75 35.39
C PRO A 154 11.41 11.43 34.71
N PHE A 155 11.24 11.86 33.45
CA PHE A 155 11.69 13.14 32.86
C PHE A 155 11.50 13.20 31.34
#